data_AF-A0A3D0KND9-F1
#
_entry.id   AF-A0A3D0KND9-F1
#
_cell.length_a   1.000
_cell.length_b   1.000
_cell.length_c   1.000
_cell.angle_alpha   90.00
_cell.angle_beta   90.00
_cell.angle_gamma   90.00
#
_symmetry.space_group_name_H-M   'P 1'
#
loop_
_entity.id
_entity.type
_entity.pdbx_description
1 polymer ?
#
loop_
_entity_poly.entity_id
_entity_poly.type
_entity_poly.pdbx_seq_one_letter_code
_entity_poly.pdbx_strand_id
1 'polypeptide(L)'
;MIKTKLNQFEADWAAMPQVEKEELAKLKNKTILISGQGIARCLCIALLYLNETKKLNNNIIFCGDGNIELERRFFLSDRRDVSCDSYDSLSELKTALPKIDIAVHTGVCCEEIQSFSACLKREITAARSVCEIAANSGAQVVLLSDSRVYGKARRGRVYAENEYADIDNLNPLHSENQLVRTVENYFNCQSKERGFALTTLRTGVVLGAYTGIKTFIDGALKAVANGEERELVKTDRKLSFVYITDVFRAIVYAVNKLEKNNVYNVTGIDSTVSTAMLAAVLSDVYGNKTRLELVCGDEPNCCAISSSKIRTFGCEPAIKLETALELCVMSYMKDLSDLKLPNTHDGRLDAIQKMQLSYLLEVDRICRKHGIKYFLGGGTLLGAIRHHGFIPWDDDSDIMMLREDYDKFAKIAETELPANMTFQSGKTDKNCFYEFNKLRVEGTVFATDFAKEHRSINIGIAFDIFCHDKTANSKLGRKIHLAATVFTRALVLNKWNKRKVDNGSRLQSAVTNFFVKIFPLRFSYFLMNHTISFFKRKKNARYLYDGMGRNVYNGSFDSSILDEVTYADFEGYQLPVPKRYDEYLTFLYGDYMELAPLSTRLGCHEILWCDIGKYDSLNK
;
A
#
# COMPACT_ATOMS: atom_id res chain seq x y z
N MET A 1 4.84 11.47 -20.44
CA MET A 1 4.40 10.28 -19.69
C MET A 1 3.35 10.74 -18.70
N ILE A 2 2.28 9.98 -18.50
CA ILE A 2 1.25 10.27 -17.50
C ILE A 2 1.87 10.27 -16.10
N LYS A 3 2.77 9.32 -15.82
CA LYS A 3 3.50 9.24 -14.55
C LYS A 3 4.12 10.59 -14.12
N THR A 4 4.69 11.35 -15.04
CA THR A 4 5.38 12.63 -14.73
C THR A 4 4.42 13.81 -14.55
N LYS A 5 3.13 13.64 -14.84
CA LYS A 5 2.09 14.67 -14.75
C LYS A 5 1.14 14.48 -13.56
N LEU A 6 1.25 13.36 -12.86
CA LEU A 6 0.49 13.06 -11.65
C LEU A 6 1.23 13.63 -10.43
N ASN A 7 0.48 14.22 -9.51
CA ASN A 7 1.02 14.47 -8.18
C ASN A 7 1.08 13.15 -7.38
N GLN A 8 1.61 13.22 -6.17
CA GLN A 8 1.82 12.04 -5.34
C GLN A 8 0.52 11.31 -4.94
N PHE A 9 -0.58 12.04 -4.70
CA PHE A 9 -1.88 11.44 -4.38
C PHE A 9 -2.47 10.73 -5.60
N GLU A 10 -2.34 11.34 -6.78
CA GLU A 10 -2.84 10.75 -8.02
C GLU A 10 -2.02 9.53 -8.42
N ALA A 11 -0.69 9.61 -8.31
CA ALA A 11 0.19 8.49 -8.53
C ALA A 11 -0.09 7.33 -7.56
N ASP A 12 -0.47 7.64 -6.31
CA ASP A 12 -0.85 6.63 -5.32
C ASP A 12 -2.05 5.79 -5.78
N TRP A 13 -3.19 6.43 -6.05
CA TRP A 13 -4.36 5.65 -6.47
C TRP A 13 -4.23 5.10 -7.90
N ALA A 14 -3.48 5.76 -8.78
CA ALA A 14 -3.24 5.29 -10.15
C ALA A 14 -2.36 4.04 -10.19
N ALA A 15 -1.44 3.88 -9.24
CA ALA A 15 -0.60 2.69 -9.11
C ALA A 15 -1.37 1.43 -8.68
N MET A 16 -2.61 1.57 -8.20
CA MET A 16 -3.44 0.49 -7.66
C MET A 16 -2.67 -0.40 -6.66
N PRO A 17 -2.06 0.16 -5.60
CA PRO A 17 -1.13 -0.56 -4.73
C PRO A 17 -1.74 -1.77 -4.02
N GLN A 18 -3.06 -1.74 -3.81
CA GLN A 18 -3.81 -2.78 -3.10
C GLN A 18 -4.23 -3.95 -4.01
N VAL A 19 -3.92 -3.87 -5.30
CA VAL A 19 -4.21 -4.95 -6.26
C VAL A 19 -2.98 -5.82 -6.44
N GLU A 20 -3.14 -7.13 -6.28
CA GLU A 20 -2.06 -8.08 -6.41
C GLU A 20 -1.48 -8.05 -7.84
N LYS A 21 -0.15 -8.18 -7.95
CA LYS A 21 0.55 -8.07 -9.24
C LYS A 21 0.04 -9.09 -10.26
N GLU A 22 -0.31 -10.28 -9.80
CA GLU A 22 -0.86 -11.37 -10.60
C GLU A 22 -2.25 -11.03 -11.15
N GLU A 23 -3.06 -10.26 -10.41
CA GLU A 23 -4.38 -9.84 -10.84
C GLU A 23 -4.31 -8.69 -11.84
N LEU A 24 -3.40 -7.72 -11.63
CA LEU A 24 -3.13 -6.67 -12.61
C LEU A 24 -2.60 -7.24 -13.94
N ALA A 25 -1.76 -8.28 -13.89
CA ALA A 25 -1.21 -8.91 -15.09
C ALA A 25 -2.29 -9.54 -15.99
N LYS A 26 -3.44 -9.95 -15.44
CA LYS A 26 -4.57 -10.49 -16.21
C LYS A 26 -5.31 -9.44 -17.03
N LEU A 27 -5.12 -8.15 -16.71
CA LEU A 27 -5.66 -7.05 -17.49
C LEU A 27 -4.82 -6.72 -18.72
N LYS A 28 -3.70 -7.40 -18.97
CA LYS A 28 -2.77 -7.11 -20.07
C LYS A 28 -3.38 -7.38 -21.45
N ASN A 29 -3.06 -6.51 -22.42
CA ASN A 29 -3.49 -6.55 -23.82
C ASN A 29 -5.02 -6.60 -23.98
N LYS A 30 -5.74 -5.80 -23.19
CA LYS A 30 -7.21 -5.71 -23.23
C LYS A 30 -7.67 -4.42 -23.89
N THR A 31 -8.79 -4.49 -24.60
CA THR A 31 -9.56 -3.30 -24.99
C THR A 31 -10.63 -3.03 -23.92
N ILE A 32 -10.52 -1.89 -23.24
CA ILE A 32 -11.33 -1.54 -22.08
C ILE A 32 -12.14 -0.29 -22.38
N LEU A 33 -13.47 -0.43 -22.42
CA LEU A 33 -14.41 0.69 -22.47
C LEU A 33 -14.68 1.19 -21.04
N ILE A 34 -14.53 2.47 -20.80
CA ILE A 34 -14.79 3.12 -19.51
C ILE A 34 -15.80 4.24 -19.72
N SER A 35 -16.89 4.20 -18.96
CA SER A 35 -18.01 5.13 -19.11
C SER A 35 -18.42 5.75 -17.77
N GLY A 36 -18.62 7.07 -17.73
CA GLY A 36 -19.19 7.77 -16.56
C GLY A 36 -18.48 9.07 -16.24
N GLN A 37 -18.42 9.44 -14.94
CA GLN A 37 -17.95 10.75 -14.48
C GLN A 37 -16.62 10.65 -13.68
N GLY A 38 -16.58 11.11 -12.42
CA GLY A 38 -15.35 11.29 -11.66
C GLY A 38 -14.56 9.99 -11.43
N ILE A 39 -15.25 8.90 -11.06
CA ILE A 39 -14.62 7.60 -10.85
C ILE A 39 -14.08 7.03 -12.17
N ALA A 40 -14.84 7.14 -13.26
CA ALA A 40 -14.41 6.69 -14.60
C ALA A 40 -13.15 7.44 -15.05
N ARG A 41 -13.09 8.76 -14.83
CA ARG A 41 -11.91 9.59 -15.11
C ARG A 41 -10.67 9.10 -14.36
N CYS A 42 -10.81 8.84 -13.06
CA CYS A 42 -9.73 8.31 -12.24
C CYS A 42 -9.29 6.91 -12.71
N LEU A 43 -10.23 6.03 -13.07
CA LEU A 43 -9.91 4.70 -13.59
C LEU A 43 -9.17 4.76 -14.93
N CYS A 44 -9.56 5.69 -15.82
CA CYS A 44 -8.86 5.94 -17.09
C CYS A 44 -7.39 6.33 -16.84
N ILE A 45 -7.15 7.30 -15.95
CA ILE A 45 -5.81 7.72 -15.55
C ILE A 45 -5.01 6.55 -14.96
N ALA A 46 -5.62 5.74 -14.08
CA ALA A 46 -4.97 4.61 -13.44
C ALA A 46 -4.55 3.53 -14.47
N LEU A 47 -5.42 3.17 -15.41
CA LEU A 47 -5.10 2.18 -16.44
C LEU A 47 -4.02 2.67 -17.41
N LEU A 48 -4.03 3.97 -17.76
CA LEU A 48 -2.96 4.56 -18.56
C LEU A 48 -1.62 4.62 -17.81
N TYR A 49 -1.65 4.93 -16.51
CA TYR A 49 -0.48 4.85 -15.64
C TYR A 49 0.11 3.43 -15.61
N LEU A 50 -0.76 2.41 -15.51
CA LEU A 50 -0.34 1.01 -15.52
C LEU A 50 0.14 0.54 -16.90
N ASN A 51 -0.37 1.10 -18.00
CA ASN A 51 0.20 0.88 -19.34
C ASN A 51 1.68 1.30 -19.37
N GLU A 52 2.01 2.49 -18.83
CA GLU A 52 3.38 3.00 -18.81
C GLU A 52 4.29 2.23 -17.84
N THR A 53 3.81 1.97 -16.62
CA THR A 53 4.64 1.44 -15.52
C THR A 53 4.70 -0.08 -15.45
N LYS A 54 3.65 -0.78 -15.88
CA LYS A 54 3.55 -2.25 -15.84
C LYS A 54 3.52 -2.88 -17.24
N LYS A 55 3.55 -2.08 -18.31
CA LYS A 55 3.52 -2.55 -19.71
C LYS A 55 2.30 -3.44 -19.98
N LEU A 56 1.14 -2.99 -19.52
CA LEU A 56 -0.13 -3.69 -19.75
C LEU A 56 -0.59 -3.62 -21.21
N ASN A 57 -0.21 -2.57 -21.96
CA ASN A 57 -0.54 -2.40 -23.37
C ASN A 57 -2.06 -2.50 -23.67
N ASN A 58 -2.87 -1.94 -22.78
CA ASN A 58 -4.32 -1.90 -22.95
C ASN A 58 -4.72 -0.78 -23.90
N ASN A 59 -5.77 -0.99 -24.68
CA ASN A 59 -6.42 0.05 -25.46
C ASN A 59 -7.64 0.56 -24.71
N ILE A 60 -7.66 1.84 -24.35
CA ILE A 60 -8.68 2.42 -23.47
C ILE A 60 -9.64 3.27 -24.30
N ILE A 61 -10.93 3.00 -24.23
CA ILE A 61 -11.97 3.83 -24.85
C ILE A 61 -12.68 4.53 -23.70
N PHE A 62 -12.50 5.84 -23.58
CA PHE A 62 -13.09 6.63 -22.50
C PHE A 62 -14.27 7.46 -23.01
N CYS A 63 -15.40 7.34 -22.32
CA CYS A 63 -16.65 8.00 -22.69
C CYS A 63 -17.29 8.61 -21.46
N GLY A 64 -17.02 9.89 -21.20
CA GLY A 64 -17.46 10.52 -19.96
C GLY A 64 -17.31 12.04 -19.94
N ASP A 65 -17.89 12.63 -18.89
CA ASP A 65 -17.65 14.03 -18.56
C ASP A 65 -16.20 14.17 -18.08
N GLY A 66 -15.46 15.16 -18.63
CA GLY A 66 -14.03 15.35 -18.33
C GLY A 66 -13.07 15.06 -19.49
N ASN A 67 -13.57 14.66 -20.67
CA ASN A 67 -12.75 14.50 -21.90
C ASN A 67 -11.84 15.72 -22.16
N ILE A 68 -12.39 16.93 -22.00
CA ILE A 68 -11.65 18.18 -22.21
C ILE A 68 -10.55 18.37 -21.16
N GLU A 69 -10.78 18.01 -19.91
CA GLU A 69 -9.79 18.11 -18.84
C GLU A 69 -8.65 17.11 -19.05
N LEU A 70 -9.01 15.86 -19.34
CA LEU A 70 -8.05 14.80 -19.63
C LEU A 70 -7.20 15.14 -20.86
N GLU A 71 -7.83 15.62 -21.94
CA GLU A 71 -7.14 16.06 -23.15
C GLU A 71 -6.18 17.22 -22.85
N ARG A 72 -6.66 18.27 -22.18
CA ARG A 72 -5.82 19.43 -21.81
C ARG A 72 -4.62 19.05 -20.95
N ARG A 73 -4.81 18.11 -20.02
CA ARG A 73 -3.79 17.77 -19.05
C ARG A 73 -2.80 16.74 -19.59
N PHE A 74 -3.27 15.72 -20.30
CA PHE A 74 -2.47 14.58 -20.70
C PHE A 74 -2.13 14.52 -22.19
N PHE A 75 -2.76 15.35 -23.03
CA PHE A 75 -2.67 15.31 -24.50
C PHE A 75 -3.02 13.91 -25.00
N LEU A 76 -4.25 13.48 -24.72
CA LEU A 76 -4.69 12.12 -25.04
C LEU A 76 -4.77 11.91 -26.56
N SER A 77 -4.95 12.97 -27.36
CA SER A 77 -4.90 12.92 -28.82
C SER A 77 -3.56 12.42 -29.38
N ASP A 78 -2.47 12.61 -28.65
CA ASP A 78 -1.12 12.22 -29.06
C ASP A 78 -0.81 10.76 -28.69
N ARG A 79 -1.73 10.11 -27.98
CA ARG A 79 -1.58 8.74 -27.51
C ARG A 79 -2.30 7.76 -28.42
N ARG A 80 -1.71 6.57 -28.58
CA ARG A 80 -2.30 5.47 -29.37
C ARG A 80 -3.04 4.44 -28.52
N ASP A 81 -2.90 4.52 -27.20
CA ASP A 81 -3.48 3.59 -26.23
C ASP A 81 -4.76 4.10 -25.58
N VAL A 82 -5.30 5.23 -26.06
CA VAL A 82 -6.59 5.79 -25.62
C VAL A 82 -7.34 6.52 -26.73
N SER A 83 -8.66 6.38 -26.76
CA SER A 83 -9.58 7.25 -27.49
C SER A 83 -10.59 7.88 -26.53
N CYS A 84 -10.98 9.13 -26.80
CA CYS A 84 -12.02 9.84 -26.05
C CYS A 84 -13.22 10.07 -26.97
N ASP A 85 -14.33 9.40 -26.68
CA ASP A 85 -15.52 9.39 -27.53
C ASP A 85 -16.74 9.91 -26.78
N SER A 86 -17.71 10.46 -27.51
CA SER A 86 -19.01 10.84 -26.94
C SER A 86 -19.98 9.65 -26.96
N TYR A 87 -20.98 9.68 -26.07
CA TYR A 87 -22.02 8.65 -26.04
C TYR A 87 -22.81 8.53 -27.35
N ASP A 88 -23.02 9.65 -28.04
CA ASP A 88 -23.73 9.71 -29.31
C ASP A 88 -22.86 9.10 -30.43
N SER A 89 -21.56 9.44 -30.47
CA SER A 89 -20.60 8.91 -31.45
C SER A 89 -20.42 7.39 -31.35
N LEU A 90 -20.44 6.81 -30.15
CA LEU A 90 -20.39 5.36 -29.94
C LEU A 90 -21.56 4.61 -30.57
N SER A 91 -22.75 5.24 -30.59
CA SER A 91 -23.95 4.65 -31.18
C SER A 91 -23.93 4.66 -32.71
N GLU A 92 -23.09 5.49 -33.32
CA GLU A 92 -22.87 5.55 -34.77
C GLU A 92 -21.72 4.62 -35.21
N LEU A 93 -20.72 4.39 -34.36
CA LEU A 93 -19.54 3.55 -34.61
C LEU A 93 -19.78 2.03 -34.48
N LYS A 94 -21.04 1.59 -34.50
CA LYS A 94 -21.52 0.22 -34.22
C LYS A 94 -20.79 -0.92 -34.94
N THR A 95 -20.26 -0.67 -36.13
CA THR A 95 -19.58 -1.67 -36.98
C THR A 95 -18.07 -1.47 -37.11
N ALA A 96 -17.52 -0.38 -36.57
CA ALA A 96 -16.11 -0.01 -36.70
C ALA A 96 -15.30 -0.10 -35.39
N LEU A 97 -15.95 -0.32 -34.25
CA LEU A 97 -15.26 -0.45 -32.97
C LEU A 97 -14.45 -1.75 -32.90
N PRO A 98 -13.23 -1.71 -32.34
CA PRO A 98 -12.47 -2.91 -32.06
C PRO A 98 -13.24 -3.79 -31.06
N LYS A 99 -12.92 -5.10 -31.04
CA LYS A 99 -13.50 -6.01 -30.03
C LYS A 99 -13.18 -5.50 -28.63
N ILE A 100 -14.22 -5.16 -27.86
CA ILE A 100 -14.11 -4.74 -26.46
C ILE A 100 -14.17 -5.98 -25.57
N ASP A 101 -13.15 -6.14 -24.73
CA ASP A 101 -13.05 -7.25 -23.79
C ASP A 101 -13.80 -6.95 -22.49
N ILE A 102 -13.68 -5.71 -22.00
CA ILE A 102 -14.20 -5.27 -20.71
C ILE A 102 -14.89 -3.91 -20.89
N ALA A 103 -16.08 -3.75 -20.32
CA ALA A 103 -16.77 -2.48 -20.21
C ALA A 103 -17.03 -2.14 -18.74
N VAL A 104 -16.54 -0.99 -18.27
CA VAL A 104 -16.77 -0.48 -16.92
C VAL A 104 -17.66 0.75 -17.02
N HIS A 105 -18.87 0.67 -16.46
CA HIS A 105 -19.79 1.81 -16.39
C HIS A 105 -19.93 2.27 -14.93
N THR A 106 -19.52 3.51 -14.67
CA THR A 106 -19.60 4.14 -13.34
C THR A 106 -20.80 5.07 -13.19
N GLY A 107 -21.33 5.57 -14.29
CA GLY A 107 -22.53 6.41 -14.33
C GLY A 107 -22.53 7.54 -13.31
N VAL A 108 -23.52 7.51 -12.42
CA VAL A 108 -23.74 8.48 -11.32
C VAL A 108 -23.28 7.96 -9.94
N CYS A 109 -22.51 6.87 -9.89
CA CYS A 109 -22.01 6.31 -8.63
C CYS A 109 -21.29 7.39 -7.80
N CYS A 110 -21.82 7.66 -6.59
CA CYS A 110 -21.39 8.73 -5.69
C CYS A 110 -21.39 10.17 -6.25
N GLU A 111 -22.05 10.43 -7.37
CA GLU A 111 -22.18 11.78 -7.94
C GLU A 111 -23.42 12.50 -7.39
N GLU A 112 -23.32 13.82 -7.26
CA GLU A 112 -24.43 14.71 -6.88
C GLU A 112 -25.39 14.94 -8.07
N ILE A 113 -26.69 14.79 -7.85
CA ILE A 113 -27.69 14.88 -8.92
C ILE A 113 -28.37 16.25 -8.88
N GLN A 114 -27.86 17.20 -9.69
CA GLN A 114 -28.42 18.56 -9.76
C GLN A 114 -29.77 18.63 -10.49
N SER A 115 -29.93 17.87 -11.58
CA SER A 115 -31.16 17.82 -12.37
C SER A 115 -31.51 16.39 -12.72
N PHE A 116 -32.52 15.85 -12.03
CA PHE A 116 -32.95 14.47 -12.19
C PHE A 116 -33.30 14.11 -13.64
N SER A 117 -34.05 14.97 -14.34
CA SER A 117 -34.52 14.67 -15.70
C SER A 117 -33.40 14.66 -16.74
N ALA A 118 -32.47 15.61 -16.65
CA ALA A 118 -31.29 15.65 -17.52
C ALA A 118 -30.36 14.48 -17.24
N CYS A 119 -30.12 14.20 -15.94
CA CYS A 119 -29.28 13.09 -15.49
C CYS A 119 -29.86 11.75 -15.96
N LEU A 120 -31.16 11.50 -15.74
CA LEU A 120 -31.83 10.28 -16.18
C LEU A 120 -31.69 10.06 -17.69
N LYS A 121 -31.92 11.09 -18.51
CA LYS A 121 -31.78 10.99 -19.97
C LYS A 121 -30.35 10.61 -20.37
N ARG A 122 -29.35 11.26 -19.76
CA ARG A 122 -27.93 10.97 -20.02
C ARG A 122 -27.57 9.54 -19.62
N GLU A 123 -27.92 9.13 -18.40
CA GLU A 123 -27.57 7.81 -17.88
C GLU A 123 -28.24 6.68 -18.68
N ILE A 124 -29.51 6.83 -19.07
CA ILE A 124 -30.18 5.81 -19.91
C ILE A 124 -29.56 5.74 -21.30
N THR A 125 -29.20 6.87 -21.91
CA THR A 125 -28.50 6.87 -23.20
C THR A 125 -27.14 6.19 -23.10
N ALA A 126 -26.35 6.53 -22.07
CA ALA A 126 -25.05 5.92 -21.82
C ALA A 126 -25.17 4.40 -21.55
N ALA A 127 -26.11 4.00 -20.69
CA ALA A 127 -26.38 2.61 -20.37
C ALA A 127 -26.78 1.81 -21.61
N ARG A 128 -27.67 2.35 -22.46
CA ARG A 128 -28.05 1.74 -23.73
C ARG A 128 -26.84 1.51 -24.63
N SER A 129 -26.01 2.52 -24.83
CA SER A 129 -24.82 2.40 -25.67
C SER A 129 -23.84 1.35 -25.14
N VAL A 130 -23.58 1.34 -23.82
CA VAL A 130 -22.69 0.34 -23.20
C VAL A 130 -23.24 -1.08 -23.35
N CYS A 131 -24.54 -1.29 -23.09
CA CYS A 131 -25.18 -2.60 -23.22
C CYS A 131 -25.21 -3.10 -24.67
N GLU A 132 -25.47 -2.21 -25.64
CA GLU A 132 -25.42 -2.54 -27.07
C GLU A 132 -24.02 -3.00 -27.49
N ILE A 133 -23.00 -2.25 -27.08
CA ILE A 133 -21.60 -2.57 -27.36
C ILE A 133 -21.21 -3.91 -26.72
N ALA A 134 -21.55 -4.11 -25.45
CA ALA A 134 -21.23 -5.34 -24.73
C ALA A 134 -21.88 -6.58 -25.36
N ALA A 135 -23.13 -6.46 -25.81
CA ALA A 135 -23.82 -7.52 -26.52
C ALA A 135 -23.14 -7.86 -27.87
N ASN A 136 -22.68 -6.84 -28.60
CA ASN A 136 -22.05 -7.03 -29.91
C ASN A 136 -20.62 -7.60 -29.80
N SER A 137 -19.84 -7.18 -28.80
CA SER A 137 -18.44 -7.62 -28.65
C SER A 137 -18.26 -8.84 -27.74
N GLY A 138 -19.30 -9.21 -26.99
CA GLY A 138 -19.23 -10.20 -25.91
C GLY A 138 -18.43 -9.70 -24.71
N ALA A 139 -18.36 -8.38 -24.49
CA ALA A 139 -17.61 -7.80 -23.38
C ALA A 139 -18.17 -8.25 -22.03
N GLN A 140 -17.28 -8.44 -21.06
CA GLN A 140 -17.70 -8.50 -19.66
C GLN A 140 -18.00 -7.07 -19.16
N VAL A 141 -19.17 -6.88 -18.57
CA VAL A 141 -19.60 -5.59 -18.01
C VAL A 141 -19.41 -5.56 -16.50
N VAL A 142 -18.78 -4.50 -16.00
CA VAL A 142 -18.74 -4.13 -14.59
C VAL A 142 -19.54 -2.84 -14.40
N LEU A 143 -20.63 -2.90 -13.67
CA LEU A 143 -21.46 -1.75 -13.32
C LEU A 143 -21.09 -1.29 -11.90
N LEU A 144 -20.73 -0.02 -11.72
CA LEU A 144 -20.70 0.59 -10.39
C LEU A 144 -22.06 1.23 -10.09
N SER A 145 -22.55 0.88 -8.91
CA SER A 145 -23.73 1.41 -8.24
C SER A 145 -23.27 1.84 -6.83
N ASP A 146 -24.16 2.35 -5.99
CA ASP A 146 -23.81 2.75 -4.63
C ASP A 146 -24.95 2.51 -3.64
N SER A 147 -24.65 2.78 -2.36
CA SER A 147 -25.57 2.52 -1.25
C SER A 147 -26.95 3.20 -1.37
N ARG A 148 -27.12 4.23 -2.20
CA ARG A 148 -28.43 4.87 -2.45
C ARG A 148 -29.46 3.90 -3.03
N VAL A 149 -29.01 2.83 -3.69
CA VAL A 149 -29.89 1.78 -4.24
C VAL A 149 -30.78 1.13 -3.18
N TYR A 150 -30.33 1.10 -1.91
CA TYR A 150 -31.07 0.49 -0.82
C TYR A 150 -32.25 1.35 -0.36
N GLY A 151 -32.27 2.66 -0.67
CA GLY A 151 -33.37 3.57 -0.32
C GLY A 151 -33.31 4.07 1.13
N LYS A 152 -34.48 4.24 1.75
CA LYS A 152 -34.62 4.79 3.10
C LYS A 152 -34.20 3.77 4.15
N ALA A 153 -32.90 3.75 4.44
CA ALA A 153 -32.30 2.82 5.39
C ALA A 153 -32.86 2.94 6.81
N ARG A 154 -33.09 1.78 7.45
CA ARG A 154 -33.50 1.71 8.86
C ARG A 154 -32.30 2.00 9.77
N ARG A 155 -32.55 2.73 10.86
CA ARG A 155 -31.53 3.00 11.89
C ARG A 155 -30.93 1.70 12.42
N GLY A 156 -29.60 1.63 12.49
CA GLY A 156 -28.85 0.47 12.98
C GLY A 156 -28.75 -0.72 12.02
N ARG A 157 -29.38 -0.67 10.83
CA ARG A 157 -29.28 -1.72 9.82
C ARG A 157 -28.04 -1.53 8.95
N VAL A 158 -27.38 -2.64 8.64
CA VAL A 158 -26.33 -2.74 7.62
C VAL A 158 -26.87 -3.66 6.53
N TYR A 159 -26.98 -3.18 5.29
CA TYR A 159 -27.69 -3.89 4.22
C TYR A 159 -26.79 -4.86 3.46
N ALA A 160 -27.26 -6.09 3.25
CA ALA A 160 -26.69 -7.05 2.30
C ALA A 160 -27.33 -6.92 0.91
N GLU A 161 -26.71 -7.50 -0.12
CA GLU A 161 -27.04 -7.25 -1.54
C GLU A 161 -28.49 -7.60 -1.95
N ASN A 162 -29.10 -8.56 -1.25
CA ASN A 162 -30.47 -9.04 -1.50
C ASN A 162 -31.52 -8.36 -0.62
N GLU A 163 -31.10 -7.46 0.28
CA GLU A 163 -32.00 -6.71 1.15
C GLU A 163 -32.30 -5.35 0.52
N TYR A 164 -33.53 -4.85 0.65
CA TYR A 164 -33.90 -3.51 0.20
C TYR A 164 -34.66 -2.80 1.31
N ALA A 165 -34.46 -1.48 1.41
CA ALA A 165 -35.30 -0.61 2.23
C ALA A 165 -36.44 -0.02 1.39
N ASP A 166 -37.36 0.64 2.09
CA ASP A 166 -38.48 1.33 1.46
C ASP A 166 -38.00 2.53 0.64
N ILE A 167 -38.71 2.84 -0.43
CA ILE A 167 -38.53 4.08 -1.18
C ILE A 167 -39.81 4.88 -1.06
N ASP A 168 -39.67 6.13 -0.65
CA ASP A 168 -40.75 7.09 -0.75
C ASP A 168 -40.67 7.76 -2.13
N ASN A 169 -41.53 7.29 -3.03
CA ASN A 169 -41.60 7.73 -4.43
C ASN A 169 -42.18 9.14 -4.61
N LEU A 170 -42.73 9.72 -3.56
CA LEU A 170 -43.36 11.04 -3.59
C LEU A 170 -42.41 12.13 -3.08
N ASN A 171 -41.29 11.75 -2.46
CA ASN A 171 -40.32 12.70 -1.95
C ASN A 171 -39.23 12.99 -3.00
N PRO A 172 -39.12 14.24 -3.50
CA PRO A 172 -38.08 14.64 -4.46
C PRO A 172 -36.65 14.39 -3.95
N LEU A 173 -36.44 14.41 -2.63
CA LEU A 173 -35.15 14.11 -1.99
C LEU A 173 -34.68 12.68 -2.24
N HIS A 174 -35.56 11.74 -2.62
CA HIS A 174 -35.22 10.35 -2.94
C HIS A 174 -35.09 10.06 -4.44
N SER A 175 -35.15 11.08 -5.29
CA SER A 175 -34.99 10.94 -6.74
C SER A 175 -33.66 10.27 -7.11
N GLU A 176 -32.60 10.48 -6.32
CA GLU A 176 -31.31 9.80 -6.48
C GLU A 176 -31.41 8.27 -6.35
N ASN A 177 -32.13 7.80 -5.32
CA ASN A 177 -32.33 6.37 -5.06
C ASN A 177 -33.06 5.70 -6.24
N GLN A 178 -34.05 6.40 -6.81
CA GLN A 178 -34.78 5.93 -7.97
C GLN A 178 -33.89 5.86 -9.22
N LEU A 179 -33.05 6.87 -9.46
CA LEU A 179 -32.15 6.89 -10.61
C LEU A 179 -31.19 5.69 -10.57
N VAL A 180 -30.51 5.49 -9.44
CA VAL A 180 -29.53 4.40 -9.27
C VAL A 180 -30.20 3.03 -9.47
N ARG A 181 -31.39 2.81 -8.90
CA ARG A 181 -32.16 1.57 -9.10
C ARG A 181 -32.62 1.38 -10.55
N THR A 182 -33.06 2.44 -11.22
CA THR A 182 -33.49 2.36 -12.61
C THR A 182 -32.33 1.96 -13.52
N VAL A 183 -31.15 2.57 -13.34
CA VAL A 183 -29.95 2.21 -14.11
C VAL A 183 -29.55 0.75 -13.83
N GLU A 184 -29.49 0.34 -12.55
CA GLU A 184 -29.13 -1.03 -12.20
C GLU A 184 -30.12 -2.06 -12.78
N ASN A 185 -31.42 -1.79 -12.70
CA ASN A 185 -32.44 -2.64 -13.30
C ASN A 185 -32.31 -2.70 -14.83
N TYR A 186 -32.03 -1.58 -15.48
CA TYR A 186 -31.84 -1.53 -16.93
C TYR A 186 -30.70 -2.45 -17.38
N PHE A 187 -29.52 -2.36 -16.74
CA PHE A 187 -28.39 -3.24 -17.04
C PHE A 187 -28.72 -4.72 -16.81
N ASN A 188 -29.43 -5.04 -15.71
CA ASN A 188 -29.86 -6.43 -15.44
C ASN A 188 -30.82 -6.96 -16.50
N CYS A 189 -31.79 -6.15 -16.94
CA CYS A 189 -32.70 -6.52 -18.02
C CYS A 189 -31.94 -6.75 -19.33
N GLN A 190 -31.07 -5.82 -19.71
CA GLN A 190 -30.29 -5.92 -20.94
C GLN A 190 -29.31 -7.10 -20.94
N SER A 191 -28.67 -7.38 -19.80
CA SER A 191 -27.78 -8.54 -19.64
C SER A 191 -28.53 -9.85 -19.85
N LYS A 192 -29.74 -10.00 -19.27
CA LYS A 192 -30.58 -11.19 -19.44
C LYS A 192 -31.12 -11.33 -20.86
N GLU A 193 -31.55 -10.23 -21.46
CA GLU A 193 -32.12 -10.21 -22.80
C GLU A 193 -31.07 -10.48 -23.89
N ARG A 194 -29.88 -9.87 -23.76
CA ARG A 194 -28.83 -9.90 -24.79
C ARG A 194 -27.68 -10.86 -24.51
N GLY A 195 -27.65 -11.46 -23.32
CA GLY A 195 -26.72 -12.56 -22.99
C GLY A 195 -25.27 -12.16 -22.70
N PHE A 196 -24.99 -10.92 -22.27
CA PHE A 196 -23.64 -10.53 -21.84
C PHE A 196 -23.47 -10.68 -20.32
N ALA A 197 -22.23 -10.94 -19.88
CA ALA A 197 -21.90 -11.09 -18.47
C ALA A 197 -21.88 -9.74 -17.74
N LEU A 198 -22.62 -9.63 -16.63
CA LEU A 198 -22.71 -8.40 -15.83
C LEU A 198 -22.28 -8.66 -14.37
N THR A 199 -21.39 -7.85 -13.82
CA THR A 199 -21.12 -7.84 -12.37
C THR A 199 -21.39 -6.44 -11.84
N THR A 200 -22.24 -6.32 -10.82
CA THR A 200 -22.56 -5.04 -10.19
C THR A 200 -21.81 -4.89 -8.88
N LEU A 201 -21.11 -3.76 -8.72
CA LEU A 201 -20.42 -3.36 -7.50
C LEU A 201 -21.16 -2.18 -6.87
N ARG A 202 -21.72 -2.35 -5.68
CA ARG A 202 -22.39 -1.29 -4.90
C ARG A 202 -21.42 -0.75 -3.87
N THR A 203 -20.95 0.48 -4.04
CA THR A 203 -19.98 1.07 -3.11
C THR A 203 -20.66 1.77 -1.93
N GLY A 204 -19.92 1.90 -0.83
CA GLY A 204 -20.14 2.98 0.12
C GLY A 204 -19.81 4.34 -0.51
N VAL A 205 -19.83 5.40 0.31
CA VAL A 205 -19.37 6.74 -0.09
C VAL A 205 -17.89 6.66 -0.47
N VAL A 206 -17.58 6.97 -1.73
CA VAL A 206 -16.21 6.88 -2.25
C VAL A 206 -15.41 8.11 -1.83
N LEU A 207 -14.33 7.89 -1.09
CA LEU A 207 -13.33 8.88 -0.72
C LEU A 207 -12.12 8.77 -1.64
N GLY A 208 -11.47 9.89 -1.93
CA GLY A 208 -10.28 9.90 -2.76
C GLY A 208 -9.50 11.20 -2.66
N ALA A 209 -8.21 11.10 -2.37
CA ALA A 209 -7.33 12.26 -2.35
C ALA A 209 -7.08 12.77 -3.78
N TYR A 210 -7.32 14.06 -4.00
CA TYR A 210 -7.10 14.73 -5.30
C TYR A 210 -7.85 14.08 -6.49
N THR A 211 -8.92 13.32 -6.23
CA THR A 211 -9.70 12.65 -7.29
C THR A 211 -10.72 13.58 -7.95
N GLY A 212 -11.02 14.72 -7.35
CA GLY A 212 -12.08 15.64 -7.79
C GLY A 212 -13.50 15.10 -7.61
N ILE A 213 -13.66 13.88 -7.07
CA ILE A 213 -14.97 13.32 -6.70
C ILE A 213 -15.47 14.12 -5.51
N LYS A 214 -16.71 14.63 -5.60
CA LYS A 214 -17.30 15.45 -4.55
C LYS A 214 -18.19 14.65 -3.63
N THR A 215 -17.97 14.79 -2.32
CA THR A 215 -18.82 14.18 -1.29
C THR A 215 -19.34 15.24 -0.32
N PHE A 216 -20.42 14.91 0.40
CA PHE A 216 -21.00 15.80 1.41
C PHE A 216 -20.05 16.10 2.59
N ILE A 217 -18.94 15.36 2.73
CA ILE A 217 -17.94 15.60 3.79
C ILE A 217 -16.73 16.41 3.33
N ASP A 218 -16.55 16.68 2.03
CA ASP A 218 -15.33 17.35 1.52
C ASP A 218 -15.12 18.74 2.11
N GLY A 219 -16.23 19.46 2.36
CA GLY A 219 -16.18 20.76 3.04
C GLY A 219 -15.59 20.65 4.44
N ALA A 220 -15.92 19.59 5.18
CA ALA A 220 -15.35 19.32 6.49
C ALA A 220 -13.87 18.93 6.39
N LEU A 221 -13.50 18.05 5.46
CA LEU A 221 -12.10 17.63 5.25
C LEU A 221 -11.19 18.83 4.92
N LYS A 222 -11.66 19.72 4.04
CA LYS A 222 -10.96 20.96 3.69
C LYS A 222 -10.84 21.91 4.88
N ALA A 223 -11.91 22.06 5.67
CA ALA A 223 -11.88 22.91 6.85
C ALA A 223 -10.89 22.40 7.90
N VAL A 224 -10.84 21.08 8.14
CA VAL A 224 -9.84 20.45 9.03
C VAL A 224 -8.42 20.70 8.52
N ALA A 225 -8.18 20.57 7.21
CA ALA A 225 -6.86 20.84 6.62
C ALA A 225 -6.39 22.29 6.87
N ASN A 226 -7.33 23.25 6.87
CA ASN A 226 -7.06 24.67 7.09
C ASN A 226 -7.17 25.10 8.57
N GLY A 227 -7.69 24.27 9.46
CA GLY A 227 -8.03 24.66 10.83
C GLY A 227 -9.21 25.62 10.94
N GLU A 228 -10.14 25.56 9.98
CA GLU A 228 -11.33 26.41 9.87
C GLU A 228 -12.55 25.77 10.55
N GLU A 229 -13.47 26.61 11.03
CA GLU A 229 -14.76 26.16 11.56
C GLU A 229 -15.71 25.74 10.44
N ARG A 230 -16.40 24.61 10.63
CA ARG A 230 -17.35 24.08 9.64
C ARG A 230 -18.45 23.25 10.27
N GLU A 231 -19.68 23.45 9.79
CA GLU A 231 -20.79 22.57 10.11
C GLU A 231 -20.71 21.24 9.37
N LEU A 232 -21.05 20.15 10.06
CA LEU A 232 -21.20 18.81 9.51
C LEU A 232 -22.57 18.26 9.90
N VAL A 233 -23.35 17.85 8.91
CA VAL A 233 -24.68 17.27 9.15
C VAL A 233 -24.54 15.99 9.98
N LYS A 234 -25.20 15.96 11.13
CA LYS A 234 -25.29 14.80 12.01
C LYS A 234 -26.19 13.74 11.37
N THR A 235 -25.70 12.50 11.31
CA THR A 235 -26.48 11.34 10.87
C THR A 235 -26.87 10.45 12.05
N ASP A 236 -28.15 10.10 12.12
CA ASP A 236 -28.69 9.12 13.07
C ASP A 236 -28.40 7.67 12.65
N ARG A 237 -28.15 7.47 11.35
CA ARG A 237 -27.71 6.20 10.77
C ARG A 237 -26.20 6.17 10.50
N LYS A 238 -25.68 4.95 10.40
CA LYS A 238 -24.33 4.69 9.90
C LYS A 238 -24.32 4.73 8.38
N LEU A 239 -23.20 5.17 7.82
CA LEU A 239 -22.87 5.18 6.41
C LEU A 239 -21.59 4.35 6.23
N SER A 240 -21.49 3.61 5.13
CA SER A 240 -20.24 2.95 4.77
C SER A 240 -19.42 3.85 3.85
N PHE A 241 -18.13 3.96 4.11
CA PHE A 241 -17.15 4.69 3.29
C PHE A 241 -16.17 3.71 2.64
N VAL A 242 -15.55 4.11 1.54
CA VAL A 242 -14.51 3.31 0.87
C VAL A 242 -13.53 4.21 0.15
N TYR A 243 -12.23 3.92 0.25
CA TYR A 243 -11.24 4.67 -0.50
C TYR A 243 -11.14 4.17 -1.94
N ILE A 244 -10.88 5.06 -2.90
CA ILE A 244 -10.94 4.77 -4.34
C ILE A 244 -10.06 3.58 -4.78
N THR A 245 -8.94 3.31 -4.10
CA THR A 245 -8.07 2.17 -4.44
C THR A 245 -8.73 0.82 -4.15
N ASP A 246 -9.54 0.72 -3.09
CA ASP A 246 -10.34 -0.49 -2.80
C ASP A 246 -11.47 -0.66 -3.82
N VAL A 247 -12.02 0.43 -4.37
CA VAL A 247 -12.97 0.38 -5.48
C VAL A 247 -12.30 -0.17 -6.74
N PHE A 248 -11.10 0.32 -7.08
CA PHE A 248 -10.34 -0.23 -8.22
C PHE A 248 -9.99 -1.71 -8.01
N ARG A 249 -9.61 -2.11 -6.80
CA ARG A 249 -9.41 -3.52 -6.47
C ARG A 249 -10.66 -4.34 -6.73
N ALA A 250 -11.82 -3.88 -6.28
CA ALA A 250 -13.09 -4.56 -6.54
C ALA A 250 -13.41 -4.67 -8.04
N ILE A 251 -13.10 -3.65 -8.85
CA ILE A 251 -13.26 -3.69 -10.32
C ILE A 251 -12.37 -4.79 -10.93
N VAL A 252 -11.09 -4.85 -10.55
CA VAL A 252 -10.18 -5.89 -11.05
C VAL A 252 -10.65 -7.29 -10.63
N TYR A 253 -11.12 -7.44 -9.39
CA TYR A 253 -11.70 -8.70 -8.92
C TYR A 253 -12.99 -9.06 -9.67
N ALA A 254 -13.85 -8.09 -9.98
CA ALA A 254 -15.06 -8.32 -10.78
C ALA A 254 -14.72 -8.90 -12.15
N VAL A 255 -13.66 -8.40 -12.79
CA VAL A 255 -13.15 -8.93 -14.06
C VAL A 255 -12.58 -10.35 -13.86
N ASN A 256 -11.71 -10.56 -12.88
CA ASN A 256 -10.88 -11.76 -12.82
C ASN A 256 -11.46 -12.95 -12.02
N LYS A 257 -12.22 -12.69 -10.95
CA LYS A 257 -12.52 -13.68 -9.90
C LYS A 257 -13.99 -13.79 -9.50
N LEU A 258 -14.71 -12.68 -9.45
CA LEU A 258 -16.10 -12.70 -8.97
C LEU A 258 -17.02 -13.46 -9.93
N GLU A 259 -18.03 -14.11 -9.36
CA GLU A 259 -19.09 -14.73 -10.17
C GLU A 259 -19.81 -13.65 -10.98
N LYS A 260 -20.07 -13.98 -12.25
CA LYS A 260 -20.81 -13.11 -13.16
C LYS A 260 -22.30 -13.15 -12.81
N ASN A 261 -23.04 -12.17 -13.32
CA ASN A 261 -24.47 -11.96 -13.11
C ASN A 261 -24.86 -11.87 -11.63
N ASN A 262 -24.00 -11.23 -10.85
CA ASN A 262 -24.12 -11.10 -9.41
C ASN A 262 -23.83 -9.66 -8.96
N VAL A 263 -24.36 -9.32 -7.79
CA VAL A 263 -24.15 -8.04 -7.10
C VAL A 263 -23.24 -8.25 -5.89
N TYR A 264 -22.36 -7.28 -5.62
CA TYR A 264 -21.43 -7.26 -4.49
C TYR A 264 -21.32 -5.86 -3.89
N ASN A 265 -21.36 -5.76 -2.57
CA ASN A 265 -21.09 -4.53 -1.84
C ASN A 265 -19.59 -4.33 -1.60
N VAL A 266 -19.13 -3.07 -1.65
CA VAL A 266 -17.72 -2.68 -1.49
C VAL A 266 -17.59 -1.58 -0.44
N THR A 267 -16.83 -1.83 0.63
CA THR A 267 -16.61 -0.92 1.77
C THR A 267 -15.16 -1.01 2.25
N GLY A 268 -14.63 0.04 2.89
CA GLY A 268 -13.31 0.01 3.53
C GLY A 268 -13.27 -0.71 4.89
N ILE A 269 -12.10 -0.75 5.54
CA ILE A 269 -11.94 -1.30 6.90
C ILE A 269 -12.42 -0.27 7.94
N ASP A 270 -13.18 -0.72 8.95
CA ASP A 270 -13.72 0.12 10.04
C ASP A 270 -14.44 1.40 9.55
N SER A 271 -15.05 1.28 8.37
CA SER A 271 -15.56 2.41 7.58
C SER A 271 -17.06 2.59 7.64
N THR A 272 -17.75 1.87 8.52
CA THR A 272 -19.22 1.95 8.67
C THR A 272 -19.58 2.71 9.94
N VAL A 273 -19.73 4.02 9.81
CA VAL A 273 -19.78 4.98 10.92
C VAL A 273 -20.83 6.07 10.69
N SER A 274 -21.26 6.77 11.75
CA SER A 274 -22.03 8.01 11.61
C SER A 274 -21.10 9.19 11.36
N THR A 275 -21.63 10.34 10.93
CA THR A 275 -20.82 11.57 10.78
C THR A 275 -20.25 12.07 12.12
N ALA A 276 -20.91 11.78 13.23
CA ALA A 276 -20.38 12.06 14.57
C ALA A 276 -19.12 11.23 14.88
N MET A 277 -19.12 9.94 14.53
CA MET A 277 -17.94 9.09 14.66
C MET A 277 -16.83 9.51 13.69
N LEU A 278 -17.18 9.93 12.46
CA LEU A 278 -16.20 10.47 11.51
C LEU A 278 -15.53 11.74 12.04
N ALA A 279 -16.30 12.66 12.63
CA ALA A 279 -15.77 13.85 13.28
C ALA A 279 -14.86 13.49 14.46
N ALA A 280 -15.20 12.45 15.24
CA ALA A 280 -14.35 11.94 16.31
C ALA A 280 -13.00 11.41 15.77
N VAL A 281 -13.00 10.61 14.70
CA VAL A 281 -11.76 10.14 14.07
C VAL A 281 -10.90 11.32 13.59
N LEU A 282 -11.49 12.32 12.95
CA LEU A 282 -10.77 13.54 12.56
C LEU A 282 -10.22 14.31 13.78
N SER A 283 -10.96 14.33 14.88
CA SER A 283 -10.53 14.96 16.14
C SER A 283 -9.37 14.19 16.78
N ASP A 284 -9.38 12.87 16.74
CA ASP A 284 -8.30 12.03 17.27
C ASP A 284 -7.00 12.23 16.49
N VAL A 285 -7.11 12.36 15.16
CA VAL A 285 -5.96 12.54 14.26
C VAL A 285 -5.41 13.98 14.29
N TYR A 286 -6.28 14.99 14.21
CA TYR A 286 -5.87 16.38 13.96
C TYR A 286 -6.11 17.34 15.13
N GLY A 287 -6.71 16.86 16.23
CA GLY A 287 -6.89 17.59 17.48
C GLY A 287 -7.54 18.96 17.28
N ASN A 288 -6.86 20.02 17.73
CA ASN A 288 -7.35 21.40 17.70
C ASN A 288 -7.59 21.98 16.30
N LYS A 289 -7.11 21.32 15.23
CA LYS A 289 -7.45 21.69 13.85
C LYS A 289 -8.87 21.24 13.47
N THR A 290 -9.43 20.26 14.18
CA THR A 290 -10.78 19.75 13.93
C THR A 290 -11.81 20.62 14.64
N ARG A 291 -12.33 21.62 13.93
CA ARG A 291 -13.36 22.55 14.43
C ARG A 291 -14.70 22.30 13.73
N LEU A 292 -15.23 21.09 13.94
CA LEU A 292 -16.46 20.64 13.32
C LEU A 292 -17.64 20.75 14.28
N GLU A 293 -18.69 21.47 13.88
CA GLU A 293 -19.95 21.54 14.62
C GLU A 293 -20.98 20.57 14.01
N LEU A 294 -21.53 19.68 14.83
CA LEU A 294 -22.55 18.73 14.38
C LEU A 294 -23.94 19.37 14.40
N VAL A 295 -24.53 19.55 13.22
CA VAL A 295 -25.83 20.21 13.06
C VAL A 295 -26.91 19.25 12.58
N CYS A 296 -28.17 19.52 12.94
CA CYS A 296 -29.31 18.81 12.37
C CYS A 296 -29.62 19.35 10.97
N GLY A 297 -29.86 18.47 10.01
CA GLY A 297 -30.18 18.84 8.63
C GLY A 297 -30.61 17.62 7.82
N ASP A 298 -30.74 17.80 6.51
CA ASP A 298 -31.08 16.70 5.60
C ASP A 298 -29.93 15.70 5.52
N GLU A 299 -30.18 14.47 5.97
CA GLU A 299 -29.17 13.41 5.93
C GLU A 299 -28.88 12.98 4.48
N PRO A 300 -27.61 12.64 4.17
CA PRO A 300 -27.26 12.08 2.87
C PRO A 300 -28.01 10.77 2.62
N ASN A 301 -28.50 10.56 1.40
CA ASN A 301 -29.29 9.38 0.99
C ASN A 301 -28.55 8.04 1.10
N CYS A 302 -27.25 8.06 1.36
CA CYS A 302 -26.41 6.86 1.53
C CYS A 302 -26.77 6.06 2.80
N CYS A 303 -26.30 4.82 2.85
CA CYS A 303 -26.51 3.95 4.01
C CYS A 303 -25.33 3.00 4.29
N ALA A 304 -25.39 2.32 5.43
CA ALA A 304 -24.47 1.25 5.78
C ALA A 304 -24.75 -0.01 4.97
N ILE A 305 -23.70 -0.61 4.40
CA ILE A 305 -23.77 -1.82 3.58
C ILE A 305 -22.74 -2.84 4.06
N SER A 306 -23.02 -4.13 3.87
CA SER A 306 -22.11 -5.22 4.26
C SER A 306 -21.33 -5.71 3.06
N SER A 307 -20.00 -5.62 3.10
CA SER A 307 -19.10 -6.21 2.09
C SER A 307 -18.76 -7.68 2.37
N SER A 308 -19.54 -8.41 3.18
CA SER A 308 -19.21 -9.78 3.57
C SER A 308 -19.15 -10.74 2.38
N LYS A 309 -19.99 -10.53 1.34
CA LYS A 309 -20.04 -11.39 0.15
C LYS A 309 -18.79 -11.30 -0.71
N ILE A 310 -18.29 -10.08 -0.99
CA ILE A 310 -17.11 -9.93 -1.86
C ILE A 310 -15.82 -10.50 -1.21
N ARG A 311 -15.76 -10.47 0.13
CA ARG A 311 -14.65 -11.01 0.92
C ARG A 311 -14.51 -12.52 0.81
N THR A 312 -15.61 -13.26 0.60
CA THR A 312 -15.53 -14.72 0.38
C THR A 312 -14.76 -15.10 -0.89
N PHE A 313 -14.52 -14.15 -1.80
CA PHE A 313 -13.72 -14.32 -3.01
C PHE A 313 -12.27 -13.82 -2.85
N GLY A 314 -11.86 -13.45 -1.63
CA GLY A 314 -10.53 -12.93 -1.31
C GLY A 314 -10.35 -11.45 -1.63
N CYS A 315 -11.41 -10.73 -2.00
CA CYS A 315 -11.37 -9.28 -2.17
C CYS A 315 -11.56 -8.60 -0.81
N GLU A 316 -10.51 -8.58 0.00
CA GLU A 316 -10.50 -7.86 1.28
C GLU A 316 -10.25 -6.36 1.04
N PRO A 317 -10.92 -5.44 1.76
CA PRO A 317 -10.51 -4.04 1.75
C PRO A 317 -9.13 -3.90 2.40
N ALA A 318 -8.35 -2.93 1.94
CA ALA A 318 -7.01 -2.68 2.45
C ALA A 318 -6.88 -1.34 3.19
N ILE A 319 -7.76 -0.37 2.92
CA ILE A 319 -7.65 0.97 3.51
C ILE A 319 -8.65 1.13 4.66
N LYS A 320 -8.13 1.51 5.83
CA LYS A 320 -8.93 1.92 7.00
C LYS A 320 -9.54 3.30 6.79
N LEU A 321 -10.68 3.55 7.44
CA LEU A 321 -11.33 4.86 7.41
C LEU A 321 -10.39 5.98 7.82
N GLU A 322 -9.64 5.80 8.91
CA GLU A 322 -8.66 6.78 9.40
C GLU A 322 -7.66 7.17 8.32
N THR A 323 -6.99 6.20 7.71
CA THR A 323 -6.04 6.43 6.61
C THR A 323 -6.70 7.10 5.41
N ALA A 324 -7.93 6.71 5.04
CA ALA A 324 -8.66 7.36 3.95
C ALA A 324 -8.93 8.85 4.24
N LEU A 325 -9.32 9.18 5.48
CA LEU A 325 -9.55 10.55 5.93
C LEU A 325 -8.25 11.35 5.97
N GLU A 326 -7.16 10.78 6.50
CA GLU A 326 -5.83 11.39 6.52
C GLU A 326 -5.40 11.78 5.11
N LEU A 327 -5.46 10.84 4.15
CA LEU A 327 -5.11 11.08 2.75
C LEU A 327 -5.94 12.21 2.14
N CYS A 328 -7.26 12.24 2.40
CA CYS A 328 -8.13 13.28 1.88
C CYS A 328 -7.85 14.66 2.51
N VAL A 329 -7.64 14.75 3.83
CA VAL A 329 -7.30 16.02 4.51
C VAL A 329 -5.94 16.52 4.03
N MET A 330 -4.93 15.64 3.96
CA MET A 330 -3.60 15.97 3.44
C MET A 330 -3.65 16.51 2.01
N SER A 331 -4.58 16.02 1.17
CA SER A 331 -4.74 16.51 -0.20
C SER A 331 -5.22 17.98 -0.31
N TYR A 332 -5.73 18.54 0.79
CA TYR A 332 -6.11 19.96 0.89
C TYR A 332 -5.05 20.83 1.60
N MET A 333 -4.00 20.23 2.18
CA MET A 333 -2.95 20.97 2.87
C MET A 333 -2.06 21.73 1.88
N LYS A 334 -1.59 22.92 2.29
CA LYS A 334 -0.70 23.76 1.47
C LYS A 334 0.75 23.27 1.48
N ASP A 335 1.17 22.67 2.60
CA ASP A 335 2.50 22.11 2.77
C ASP A 335 2.44 20.60 2.68
N LEU A 336 3.23 20.04 1.76
CA LEU A 336 3.29 18.61 1.45
C LEU A 336 4.73 18.08 1.57
N SER A 337 5.66 18.84 2.17
CA SER A 337 7.09 18.49 2.21
C SER A 337 7.35 17.14 2.87
N ASP A 338 6.56 16.80 3.89
CA ASP A 338 6.72 15.58 4.69
C ASP A 338 5.38 14.84 4.83
N LEU A 339 4.88 14.30 3.71
CA LEU A 339 3.67 13.47 3.71
C LEU A 339 3.90 12.17 4.48
N LYS A 340 3.70 12.23 5.79
CA LYS A 340 3.64 11.13 6.75
C LYS A 340 2.22 11.01 7.33
N LEU A 341 1.77 9.78 7.55
CA LEU A 341 0.49 9.55 8.21
C LEU A 341 0.65 9.80 9.72
N PRO A 342 -0.09 10.76 10.30
CA PRO A 342 0.16 11.27 11.65
C PRO A 342 0.02 10.22 12.75
N ASN A 343 -0.85 9.21 12.60
CA ASN A 343 -1.11 8.20 13.63
C ASN A 343 -0.24 6.93 13.55
N THR A 344 0.88 6.95 12.83
CA THR A 344 1.77 5.78 12.75
C THR A 344 2.28 5.37 14.13
N HIS A 345 2.16 4.07 14.47
CA HIS A 345 2.45 3.51 15.80
C HIS A 345 1.72 4.23 16.95
N ASP A 346 0.43 4.53 16.78
CA ASP A 346 -0.40 5.27 17.74
C ASP A 346 0.22 6.63 18.12
N GLY A 347 0.80 7.33 17.12
CA GLY A 347 1.44 8.64 17.29
C GLY A 347 2.84 8.60 17.90
N ARG A 348 3.48 7.41 18.01
CA ARG A 348 4.81 7.26 18.61
C ARG A 348 5.98 7.32 17.62
N LEU A 349 5.73 7.41 16.31
CA LEU A 349 6.78 7.34 15.29
C LEU A 349 7.91 8.36 15.50
N ASP A 350 7.58 9.63 15.75
CA ASP A 350 8.58 10.68 15.97
C ASP A 350 9.45 10.40 17.21
N ALA A 351 8.85 9.85 18.28
CA ALA A 351 9.59 9.44 19.46
C ALA A 351 10.53 8.26 19.15
N ILE A 352 10.06 7.28 18.37
CA ILE A 352 10.86 6.14 17.92
C ILE A 352 12.04 6.61 17.07
N GLN A 353 11.84 7.49 16.08
CA GLN A 353 12.91 8.03 15.24
C GLN A 353 13.96 8.79 16.04
N LYS A 354 13.55 9.63 17.00
CA LYS A 354 14.48 10.32 17.92
C LYS A 354 15.30 9.35 18.77
N MET A 355 14.67 8.28 19.27
CA MET A 355 15.36 7.22 19.99
C MET A 355 16.39 6.52 19.09
N GLN A 356 15.98 6.11 17.88
CA GLN A 356 16.86 5.47 16.90
C GLN A 356 18.06 6.36 16.54
N LEU A 357 17.85 7.66 16.32
CA LEU A 357 18.92 8.62 16.08
C LEU A 357 19.92 8.66 17.25
N SER A 358 19.42 8.73 18.48
CA SER A 358 20.26 8.75 19.68
C SER A 358 21.15 7.51 19.78
N TYR A 359 20.62 6.34 19.42
CA TYR A 359 21.40 5.09 19.40
C TYR A 359 22.38 5.02 18.24
N LEU A 360 21.98 5.48 17.06
CA LEU A 360 22.87 5.58 15.90
C LEU A 360 24.09 6.46 16.21
N LEU A 361 23.90 7.58 16.90
CA LEU A 361 24.99 8.46 17.34
C LEU A 361 25.88 7.80 18.40
N GLU A 362 25.33 7.00 19.31
CA GLU A 362 26.12 6.26 20.28
C GLU A 362 26.96 5.16 19.60
N VAL A 363 26.40 4.48 18.60
CA VAL A 363 27.15 3.53 17.77
C VAL A 363 28.25 4.24 16.99
N ASP A 364 27.99 5.41 16.39
CA ASP A 364 29.01 6.22 15.72
C ASP A 364 30.17 6.55 16.68
N ARG A 365 29.85 7.01 17.90
CA ARG A 365 30.84 7.32 18.94
C ARG A 365 31.73 6.11 19.27
N ILE A 366 31.12 4.94 19.48
CA ILE A 366 31.84 3.69 19.77
C ILE A 366 32.71 3.29 18.57
N CYS A 367 32.17 3.33 17.35
CA CYS A 367 32.90 2.99 16.14
C CYS A 367 34.11 3.90 15.91
N ARG A 368 33.95 5.21 16.08
CA ARG A 368 35.05 6.19 15.98
C ARG A 368 36.13 5.96 17.03
N LYS A 369 35.74 5.70 18.28
CA LYS A 369 36.68 5.41 19.39
C LYS A 369 37.58 4.21 19.09
N HIS A 370 37.03 3.19 18.44
CA HIS A 370 37.73 1.92 18.20
C HIS A 370 38.24 1.73 16.76
N GLY A 371 38.13 2.76 15.92
CA GLY A 371 38.57 2.70 14.51
C GLY A 371 37.82 1.63 13.71
N ILE A 372 36.53 1.43 14.00
CA ILE A 372 35.65 0.48 13.32
C ILE A 372 34.93 1.22 12.20
N LYS A 373 35.12 0.76 10.97
CA LYS A 373 34.44 1.31 9.81
C LYS A 373 33.03 0.72 9.70
N TYR A 374 32.04 1.59 9.55
CA TYR A 374 30.66 1.22 9.28
C TYR A 374 30.06 2.19 8.26
N PHE A 375 28.87 1.86 7.78
CA PHE A 375 28.07 2.71 6.92
C PHE A 375 26.61 2.68 7.36
N LEU A 376 25.85 3.73 7.08
CA LEU A 376 24.39 3.60 7.06
C LEU A 376 23.98 2.49 6.09
N GLY A 377 23.01 1.68 6.48
CA GLY A 377 22.50 0.54 5.70
C GLY A 377 21.05 0.76 5.27
N GLY A 378 20.57 -0.09 4.36
CA GLY A 378 19.14 -0.26 4.09
C GLY A 378 18.34 1.04 3.93
N GLY A 379 17.24 1.12 4.68
CA GLY A 379 16.31 2.27 4.68
C GLY A 379 16.97 3.55 5.18
N THR A 380 17.86 3.44 6.16
CA THR A 380 18.60 4.58 6.74
C THR A 380 19.54 5.24 5.75
N LEU A 381 20.28 4.46 4.94
CA LEU A 381 21.10 5.01 3.87
C LEU A 381 20.24 5.70 2.81
N LEU A 382 19.12 5.09 2.43
CA LEU A 382 18.18 5.68 1.49
C LEU A 382 17.59 6.99 2.04
N GLY A 383 17.26 7.03 3.34
CA GLY A 383 16.83 8.22 4.06
C GLY A 383 17.86 9.34 4.00
N ALA A 384 19.12 9.06 4.34
CA ALA A 384 20.21 10.05 4.31
C ALA A 384 20.36 10.70 2.92
N ILE A 385 20.29 9.90 1.85
CA ILE A 385 20.50 10.39 0.49
C ILE A 385 19.26 11.12 -0.06
N ARG A 386 18.05 10.63 0.23
CA ARG A 386 16.81 11.12 -0.39
C ARG A 386 16.07 12.17 0.45
N HIS A 387 16.16 12.09 1.77
CA HIS A 387 15.42 12.93 2.72
C HIS A 387 16.33 13.70 3.68
N HIS A 388 17.65 13.49 3.65
CA HIS A 388 18.61 14.08 4.60
C HIS A 388 18.31 13.71 6.07
N GLY A 389 17.68 12.56 6.28
CA GLY A 389 17.18 12.11 7.57
C GLY A 389 16.42 10.81 7.44
N PHE A 390 15.51 10.52 8.38
CA PHE A 390 14.63 9.37 8.26
C PHE A 390 13.75 9.46 7.02
N ILE A 391 13.40 8.30 6.45
CA ILE A 391 12.22 8.26 5.58
C ILE A 391 11.01 8.58 6.49
N PRO A 392 10.07 9.49 6.11
CA PRO A 392 9.08 10.00 7.06
C PRO A 392 8.15 8.97 7.72
N TRP A 393 8.08 7.75 7.17
CA TRP A 393 7.30 6.62 7.68
C TRP A 393 8.16 5.43 8.15
N ASP A 394 9.50 5.56 8.15
CA ASP A 394 10.43 4.53 8.63
C ASP A 394 10.42 4.47 10.16
N ASP A 395 10.41 3.27 10.72
CA ASP A 395 10.38 3.02 12.17
C ASP A 395 11.64 2.37 12.74
N ASP A 396 12.62 2.08 11.88
CA ASP A 396 13.87 1.44 12.25
C ASP A 396 15.11 2.19 11.76
N SER A 397 16.27 1.66 12.13
CA SER A 397 17.56 2.15 11.67
C SER A 397 18.52 0.99 11.47
N ASP A 398 19.24 1.10 10.36
CA ASP A 398 20.11 0.08 9.83
C ASP A 398 21.51 0.62 9.66
N ILE A 399 22.50 -0.17 10.07
CA ILE A 399 23.87 0.01 9.62
C ILE A 399 24.40 -1.25 8.97
N MET A 400 25.44 -1.07 8.18
CA MET A 400 26.17 -2.16 7.58
C MET A 400 27.67 -2.05 7.82
N MET A 401 28.31 -3.20 7.99
CA MET A 401 29.74 -3.33 8.19
C MET A 401 30.32 -4.40 7.26
N LEU A 402 31.62 -4.31 6.98
CA LEU A 402 32.37 -5.45 6.45
C LEU A 402 32.61 -6.46 7.58
N ARG A 403 32.76 -7.74 7.23
CA ARG A 403 32.93 -8.84 8.20
C ARG A 403 34.01 -8.57 9.25
N GLU A 404 35.14 -8.02 8.84
CA GLU A 404 36.24 -7.72 9.75
C GLU A 404 35.86 -6.69 10.80
N ASP A 405 35.13 -5.64 10.42
CA ASP A 405 34.69 -4.56 11.32
C ASP A 405 33.49 -4.99 12.17
N TYR A 406 32.56 -5.75 11.60
CA TYR A 406 31.47 -6.39 12.34
C TYR A 406 32.01 -7.26 13.49
N ASP A 407 33.02 -8.09 13.21
CA ASP A 407 33.58 -8.97 14.23
C ASP A 407 34.37 -8.21 15.31
N LYS A 408 34.91 -7.02 15.00
CA LYS A 408 35.48 -6.13 16.02
C LYS A 408 34.37 -5.53 16.87
N PHE A 409 33.34 -4.98 16.23
CA PHE A 409 32.20 -4.36 16.90
C PHE A 409 31.50 -5.35 17.85
N ALA A 410 31.16 -6.53 17.36
CA ALA A 410 30.49 -7.57 18.15
C ALA A 410 31.29 -8.00 19.40
N LYS A 411 32.62 -7.84 19.42
CA LYS A 411 33.45 -8.14 20.60
C LYS A 411 33.42 -7.03 21.64
N ILE A 412 33.36 -5.77 21.21
CA ILE A 412 33.41 -4.62 22.12
C ILE A 412 32.02 -4.17 22.58
N ALA A 413 30.97 -4.50 21.81
CA ALA A 413 29.61 -4.05 22.07
C ALA A 413 29.14 -4.45 23.47
N GLU A 414 29.48 -5.66 23.93
CA GLU A 414 29.12 -6.13 25.28
C GLU A 414 29.70 -5.29 26.42
N THR A 415 30.81 -4.55 26.20
CA THR A 415 31.46 -3.75 27.24
C THR A 415 31.35 -2.24 27.04
N GLU A 416 31.14 -1.78 25.81
CA GLU A 416 31.08 -0.35 25.46
C GLU A 416 29.65 0.20 25.37
N LEU A 417 28.64 -0.66 25.17
CA LEU A 417 27.26 -0.21 25.11
C LEU A 417 26.80 0.32 26.48
N PRO A 418 25.98 1.40 26.50
CA PRO A 418 25.43 1.91 27.74
C PRO A 418 24.43 0.90 28.34
N ALA A 419 24.18 1.00 29.65
CA ALA A 419 23.37 0.03 30.40
C ALA A 419 21.92 -0.13 29.91
N ASN A 420 21.42 0.82 29.11
CA ASN A 420 20.11 0.80 28.51
C ASN A 420 20.08 0.21 27.08
N MET A 421 21.20 -0.31 26.60
CA MET A 421 21.32 -0.97 25.30
C MET A 421 21.94 -2.36 25.44
N THR A 422 21.42 -3.31 24.66
CA THR A 422 21.94 -4.68 24.65
C THR A 422 22.25 -5.13 23.23
N PHE A 423 23.42 -5.73 23.04
CA PHE A 423 23.73 -6.44 21.80
C PHE A 423 23.11 -7.83 21.80
N GLN A 424 22.00 -8.00 21.09
CA GLN A 424 21.28 -9.26 20.96
C GLN A 424 21.89 -10.11 19.84
N SER A 425 22.40 -11.28 20.22
CA SER A 425 22.96 -12.30 19.34
C SER A 425 22.62 -13.69 19.87
N GLY A 426 22.85 -14.75 19.09
CA GLY A 426 22.68 -16.13 19.59
C GLY A 426 23.62 -16.52 20.75
N LYS A 427 24.61 -15.67 21.08
CA LYS A 427 25.47 -15.85 22.26
C LYS A 427 24.89 -15.19 23.51
N THR A 428 24.41 -13.96 23.37
CA THR A 428 23.87 -13.14 24.47
C THR A 428 22.41 -13.49 24.80
N ASP A 429 21.65 -13.95 23.80
CA ASP A 429 20.29 -14.45 23.93
C ASP A 429 20.20 -15.86 23.32
N LYS A 430 20.22 -16.89 24.18
CA LYS A 430 20.30 -18.31 23.76
C LYS A 430 19.10 -18.81 22.96
N ASN A 431 18.01 -18.04 22.95
CA ASN A 431 16.79 -18.34 22.21
C ASN A 431 16.70 -17.54 20.90
N CYS A 432 17.64 -16.62 20.67
CA CYS A 432 17.73 -15.81 19.46
C CYS A 432 18.51 -16.56 18.38
N PHE A 433 17.86 -16.87 17.26
CA PHE A 433 18.47 -17.50 16.09
C PHE A 433 18.33 -16.64 14.83
N TYR A 434 18.26 -15.31 14.98
CA TYR A 434 18.29 -14.39 13.85
C TYR A 434 19.58 -14.53 13.03
N GLU A 435 19.50 -14.27 11.74
CA GLU A 435 20.67 -14.29 10.85
C GLU A 435 21.61 -13.09 11.06
N PHE A 436 21.08 -12.00 11.58
CA PHE A 436 21.82 -10.79 11.96
C PHE A 436 21.59 -10.46 13.44
N ASN A 437 22.52 -9.69 13.99
CA ASN A 437 22.43 -9.23 15.36
C ASN A 437 21.74 -7.87 15.42
N LYS A 438 21.09 -7.62 16.55
CA LYS A 438 20.31 -6.39 16.79
C LYS A 438 20.86 -5.69 18.03
N LEU A 439 20.92 -4.37 18.01
CA LEU A 439 20.98 -3.59 19.24
C LEU A 439 19.55 -3.40 19.75
N ARG A 440 19.33 -3.64 21.03
CA ARG A 440 18.01 -3.54 21.66
C ARG A 440 18.02 -2.45 22.70
N VAL A 441 16.91 -1.74 22.78
CA VAL A 441 16.66 -0.75 23.82
C VAL A 441 15.98 -1.42 25.00
N GLU A 442 16.66 -1.38 26.15
CA GLU A 442 16.14 -1.97 27.37
C GLU A 442 14.95 -1.18 27.94
N GLY A 443 13.93 -1.89 28.39
CA GLY A 443 12.69 -1.31 28.92
C GLY A 443 11.72 -0.81 27.85
N THR A 444 11.82 -1.32 26.62
CA THR A 444 10.87 -1.06 25.52
C THR A 444 10.32 -2.37 24.97
N VAL A 445 9.22 -2.30 24.22
CA VAL A 445 8.66 -3.40 23.43
C VAL A 445 8.30 -2.90 22.04
N PHE A 446 8.70 -3.66 21.02
CA PHE A 446 8.40 -3.40 19.62
C PHE A 446 8.18 -4.74 18.89
N ALA A 447 7.02 -5.33 19.16
CA ALA A 447 6.72 -6.72 18.85
C ALA A 447 5.89 -6.84 17.57
N THR A 448 6.40 -7.61 16.61
CA THR A 448 5.62 -8.11 15.46
C THR A 448 4.94 -9.43 15.82
N ASP A 449 4.17 -10.00 14.87
CA ASP A 449 3.57 -11.34 15.00
C ASP A 449 4.59 -12.44 15.36
N PHE A 450 5.87 -12.23 15.03
CA PHE A 450 6.99 -13.09 15.40
C PHE A 450 7.07 -13.32 16.93
N ALA A 451 6.75 -12.30 17.73
CA ALA A 451 6.85 -12.40 19.20
C ALA A 451 5.88 -13.43 19.80
N LYS A 452 4.81 -13.82 19.09
CA LYS A 452 3.84 -14.83 19.58
C LYS A 452 4.49 -16.18 19.87
N GLU A 453 5.37 -16.61 18.97
CA GLU A 453 6.09 -17.89 19.06
C GLU A 453 7.43 -17.78 19.82
N HIS A 454 7.93 -16.57 20.01
CA HIS A 454 9.29 -16.30 20.53
C HIS A 454 9.28 -15.37 21.74
N ARG A 455 8.45 -15.64 22.75
CA ARG A 455 8.31 -14.79 23.94
C ARG A 455 9.57 -14.68 24.81
N SER A 456 10.53 -15.57 24.61
CA SER A 456 11.73 -15.69 25.45
C SER A 456 12.93 -14.90 24.93
N ILE A 457 12.78 -14.14 23.84
CA ILE A 457 13.82 -13.26 23.31
C ILE A 457 13.53 -11.81 23.68
N ASN A 458 14.55 -10.96 23.71
CA ASN A 458 14.33 -9.52 23.80
C ASN A 458 13.62 -9.01 22.53
N ILE A 459 12.48 -8.35 22.72
CA ILE A 459 11.59 -7.80 21.68
C ILE A 459 11.47 -6.28 21.75
N GLY A 460 12.40 -5.59 22.43
CA GLY A 460 12.43 -4.13 22.48
C GLY A 460 12.71 -3.48 21.12
N ILE A 461 12.64 -2.15 21.06
CA ILE A 461 13.03 -1.38 19.87
C ILE A 461 14.42 -1.84 19.43
N ALA A 462 14.55 -2.12 18.14
CA ALA A 462 15.76 -2.69 17.56
C ALA A 462 16.41 -1.74 16.58
N PHE A 463 17.73 -1.85 16.52
CA PHE A 463 18.58 -1.26 15.53
C PHE A 463 19.39 -2.39 14.89
N ASP A 464 19.31 -2.52 13.56
CA ASP A 464 19.78 -3.70 12.85
C ASP A 464 21.20 -3.51 12.34
N ILE A 465 22.06 -4.50 12.58
CA ILE A 465 23.46 -4.47 12.16
C ILE A 465 23.68 -5.55 11.12
N PHE A 466 23.75 -5.13 9.85
CA PHE A 466 24.04 -6.00 8.73
C PHE A 466 25.55 -6.18 8.54
N CYS A 467 25.92 -7.37 8.06
CA CYS A 467 27.29 -7.67 7.67
C CYS A 467 27.33 -8.08 6.20
N HIS A 468 28.23 -7.46 5.45
CA HIS A 468 28.54 -7.83 4.09
C HIS A 468 29.72 -8.81 4.06
N ASP A 469 29.44 -10.01 3.56
CA ASP A 469 30.38 -11.12 3.55
C ASP A 469 31.05 -11.29 2.19
N LYS A 470 32.29 -11.77 2.22
CA LYS A 470 33.03 -12.13 1.01
C LYS A 470 32.43 -13.36 0.36
N THR A 471 32.55 -13.44 -0.96
CA THR A 471 32.15 -14.64 -1.72
C THR A 471 33.20 -15.02 -2.77
N ALA A 472 32.93 -16.05 -3.56
CA ALA A 472 33.86 -16.52 -4.59
C ALA A 472 34.05 -15.49 -5.72
N ASN A 473 35.21 -15.52 -6.38
CA ASN A 473 35.45 -14.66 -7.56
C ASN A 473 34.85 -15.25 -8.84
N SER A 474 34.68 -16.58 -8.90
CA SER A 474 34.04 -17.25 -10.04
C SER A 474 32.52 -17.14 -9.96
N LYS A 475 31.86 -16.93 -11.11
CA LYS A 475 30.40 -16.79 -11.19
C LYS A 475 29.67 -18.02 -10.64
N LEU A 476 30.16 -19.22 -10.97
CA LEU A 476 29.61 -20.48 -10.46
C LEU A 476 29.79 -20.61 -8.95
N GLY A 477 30.99 -20.29 -8.43
CA GLY A 477 31.25 -20.33 -7.00
C GLY A 477 30.34 -19.39 -6.20
N ARG A 478 30.05 -18.19 -6.73
CA ARG A 478 29.10 -17.26 -6.09
C ARG A 478 27.70 -17.84 -6.03
N LYS A 479 27.20 -18.37 -7.15
CA LYS A 479 25.88 -19.00 -7.21
C LYS A 479 25.74 -20.13 -6.19
N ILE A 480 26.75 -21.00 -6.10
CA ILE A 480 26.78 -22.11 -5.12
C ILE A 480 26.75 -21.57 -3.70
N HIS A 481 27.61 -20.59 -3.38
CA HIS A 481 27.71 -20.03 -2.04
C HIS A 481 26.42 -19.32 -1.59
N LEU A 482 25.81 -18.53 -2.47
CA LEU A 482 24.54 -17.85 -2.18
C LEU A 482 23.39 -18.87 -2.04
N ALA A 483 23.33 -19.89 -2.90
CA ALA A 483 22.35 -20.97 -2.77
C ALA A 483 22.50 -21.75 -1.46
N ALA A 484 23.74 -22.04 -1.04
CA ALA A 484 24.03 -22.66 0.25
C ALA A 484 23.63 -21.75 1.43
N THR A 485 23.85 -20.44 1.31
CA THR A 485 23.41 -19.46 2.32
C THR A 485 21.89 -19.46 2.45
N VAL A 486 21.16 -19.32 1.34
CA VAL A 486 19.68 -19.36 1.34
C VAL A 486 19.16 -20.68 1.92
N PHE A 487 19.76 -21.80 1.53
CA PHE A 487 19.38 -23.12 2.05
C PHE A 487 19.58 -23.23 3.57
N THR A 488 20.76 -22.87 4.08
CA THR A 488 21.07 -22.99 5.52
C THR A 488 20.26 -22.01 6.37
N ARG A 489 19.97 -20.81 5.86
CA ARG A 489 19.02 -19.88 6.48
C ARG A 489 17.61 -20.45 6.55
N ALA A 490 17.14 -21.06 5.47
CA ALA A 490 15.83 -21.71 5.45
C ALA A 490 15.72 -22.83 6.51
N LEU A 491 16.81 -23.56 6.79
CA LEU A 491 16.82 -24.55 7.87
C LEU A 491 16.57 -23.93 9.24
N VAL A 492 17.20 -22.79 9.53
CA VAL A 492 17.05 -22.08 10.80
C VAL A 492 15.66 -21.44 10.89
N LEU A 493 15.29 -20.62 9.91
CA LEU A 493 14.08 -19.81 9.94
C LEU A 493 12.81 -20.68 10.00
N ASN A 494 12.74 -21.75 9.21
CA ASN A 494 11.57 -22.63 9.21
C ASN A 494 11.51 -23.50 10.48
N LYS A 495 12.65 -24.01 10.96
CA LYS A 495 12.68 -24.81 12.19
C LYS A 495 12.35 -23.98 13.42
N TRP A 496 12.93 -22.79 13.53
CA TRP A 496 12.72 -21.88 14.65
C TRP A 496 11.26 -21.40 14.68
N ASN A 497 10.70 -21.01 13.52
CA ASN A 497 9.32 -20.54 13.43
C ASN A 497 8.26 -21.64 13.35
N LYS A 498 8.66 -22.92 13.44
CA LYS A 498 7.76 -24.09 13.28
C LYS A 498 6.95 -24.05 11.97
N ARG A 499 7.54 -23.51 10.89
CA ARG A 499 6.91 -23.37 9.57
C ARG A 499 7.34 -24.51 8.65
N LYS A 500 6.46 -24.86 7.69
CA LYS A 500 6.84 -25.71 6.56
C LYS A 500 7.54 -24.87 5.50
N VAL A 501 8.60 -25.42 4.92
CA VAL A 501 9.33 -24.77 3.84
C VAL A 501 8.49 -24.79 2.56
N ASP A 502 8.30 -23.63 1.94
CA ASP A 502 7.78 -23.50 0.58
C ASP A 502 8.72 -22.61 -0.25
N ASN A 503 9.58 -23.27 -1.05
CA ASN A 503 10.56 -22.63 -1.93
C ASN A 503 10.06 -22.51 -3.38
N GLY A 504 8.75 -22.65 -3.65
CA GLY A 504 8.17 -22.61 -5.00
C GLY A 504 8.46 -23.82 -5.89
N SER A 505 9.40 -24.71 -5.50
CA SER A 505 9.66 -26.00 -6.13
C SER A 505 9.36 -27.15 -5.19
N ARG A 506 8.46 -28.05 -5.56
CA ARG A 506 8.04 -29.20 -4.72
C ARG A 506 9.22 -30.05 -4.27
N LEU A 507 10.20 -30.28 -5.17
CA LEU A 507 11.39 -31.06 -4.86
C LEU A 507 12.31 -30.33 -3.88
N GLN A 508 12.61 -29.05 -4.12
CA GLN A 508 13.46 -28.26 -3.22
C GLN A 508 12.82 -28.09 -1.84
N SER A 509 11.50 -27.84 -1.79
CA SER A 509 10.73 -27.78 -0.56
C SER A 509 10.76 -29.13 0.18
N ALA A 510 10.59 -30.25 -0.51
CA ALA A 510 10.64 -31.59 0.11
C ALA A 510 12.03 -31.89 0.71
N VAL A 511 13.09 -31.63 -0.06
CA VAL A 511 14.48 -31.82 0.40
C VAL A 511 14.78 -30.93 1.61
N THR A 512 14.41 -29.65 1.55
CA THR A 512 14.65 -28.73 2.67
C THR A 512 13.86 -29.12 3.91
N ASN A 513 12.59 -29.52 3.76
CA ASN A 513 11.77 -30.03 4.86
C ASN A 513 12.35 -31.30 5.50
N PHE A 514 12.96 -32.19 4.71
CA PHE A 514 13.67 -33.35 5.23
C PHE A 514 14.83 -32.93 6.15
N PHE A 515 15.66 -31.98 5.73
CA PHE A 515 16.77 -31.48 6.55
C PHE A 515 16.30 -30.67 7.77
N VAL A 516 15.23 -29.86 7.65
CA VAL A 516 14.59 -29.16 8.78
C VAL A 516 14.17 -30.15 9.88
N LYS A 517 13.65 -31.33 9.48
CA LYS A 517 13.25 -32.38 10.43
C LYS A 517 14.47 -33.00 11.13
N ILE A 518 15.53 -33.32 10.39
CA ILE A 518 16.68 -34.08 10.91
C ILE A 518 17.65 -33.21 11.70
N PHE A 519 18.01 -32.02 11.20
CA PHE A 519 19.09 -31.23 11.77
C PHE A 519 18.64 -30.46 13.03
N PRO A 520 19.27 -30.67 14.20
CA PRO A 520 18.95 -29.89 15.40
C PRO A 520 19.11 -28.38 15.15
N LEU A 521 18.28 -27.53 15.78
CA LEU A 521 18.27 -26.08 15.52
C LEU A 521 19.65 -25.44 15.72
N ARG A 522 20.35 -25.80 16.80
CA ARG A 522 21.72 -25.30 17.08
C ARG A 522 22.75 -25.75 16.04
N PHE A 523 22.59 -26.95 15.49
CA PHE A 523 23.44 -27.42 14.40
C PHE A 523 23.14 -26.67 13.10
N SER A 524 21.87 -26.46 12.76
CA SER A 524 21.47 -25.64 11.61
C SER A 524 22.00 -24.21 11.73
N TYR A 525 21.95 -23.62 12.93
CA TYR A 525 22.47 -22.29 13.21
C TYR A 525 23.99 -22.23 13.07
N PHE A 526 24.71 -23.23 13.59
CA PHE A 526 26.15 -23.39 13.36
C PHE A 526 26.47 -23.47 11.86
N LEU A 527 25.73 -24.30 11.11
CA LEU A 527 25.94 -24.50 9.67
C LEU A 527 25.69 -23.21 8.88
N MET A 528 24.66 -22.45 9.24
CA MET A 528 24.37 -21.14 8.67
C MET A 528 25.52 -20.17 8.89
N ASN A 529 25.97 -20.00 10.14
CA ASN A 529 27.08 -19.10 10.46
C ASN A 529 28.39 -19.50 9.78
N HIS A 530 28.66 -20.82 9.68
CA HIS A 530 29.84 -21.33 8.99
C HIS A 530 29.77 -21.09 7.48
N THR A 531 28.58 -21.24 6.89
CA THR A 531 28.35 -20.98 5.46
C THR A 531 28.58 -19.51 5.16
N ILE A 532 27.91 -18.61 5.89
CA ILE A 532 28.04 -17.15 5.71
C ILE A 532 29.51 -16.70 5.82
N SER A 533 30.23 -17.21 6.82
CA SER A 533 31.62 -16.82 7.08
C SER A 533 32.68 -17.61 6.30
N PHE A 534 32.29 -18.49 5.37
CA PHE A 534 33.20 -19.42 4.69
C PHE A 534 34.37 -18.71 3.98
N PHE A 535 34.11 -17.59 3.32
CA PHE A 535 35.12 -16.80 2.61
C PHE A 535 35.73 -15.66 3.44
N LYS A 536 35.45 -15.57 4.75
CA LYS A 536 35.92 -14.48 5.62
C LYS A 536 37.43 -14.22 5.52
N ARG A 537 38.25 -15.27 5.39
CA ARG A 537 39.73 -15.16 5.31
C ARG A 537 40.26 -14.89 3.90
N LYS A 538 39.41 -14.78 2.89
CA LYS A 538 39.82 -14.53 1.50
C LYS A 538 40.35 -13.09 1.38
N LYS A 539 41.63 -12.92 1.07
CA LYS A 539 42.25 -11.59 0.92
C LYS A 539 41.82 -10.89 -0.37
N ASN A 540 41.82 -11.61 -1.49
CA ASN A 540 41.52 -11.06 -2.83
C ASN A 540 40.08 -11.36 -3.26
N ALA A 541 39.11 -11.10 -2.38
CA ALA A 541 37.70 -11.24 -2.71
C ALA A 541 37.25 -10.01 -3.51
N ARG A 542 36.74 -10.21 -4.73
CA ARG A 542 36.23 -9.12 -5.58
C ARG A 542 34.75 -8.82 -5.32
N TYR A 543 34.03 -9.75 -4.70
CA TYR A 543 32.58 -9.65 -4.54
C TYR A 543 32.18 -9.81 -3.09
N LEU A 544 31.19 -9.01 -2.71
CA LEU A 544 30.48 -9.07 -1.45
C LEU A 544 29.02 -9.48 -1.71
N TYR A 545 28.34 -9.94 -0.67
CA TYR A 545 26.90 -10.16 -0.69
C TYR A 545 26.32 -9.95 0.70
N ASP A 546 25.01 -9.72 0.74
CA ASP A 546 24.25 -9.61 1.98
C ASP A 546 23.91 -11.03 2.49
N GLY A 547 24.78 -11.61 3.31
CA GLY A 547 24.58 -12.94 3.87
C GLY A 547 23.50 -12.99 4.96
N MET A 548 23.20 -11.84 5.55
CA MET A 548 22.46 -11.72 6.80
C MET A 548 21.06 -11.10 6.60
N GLY A 549 20.90 -10.15 5.67
CA GLY A 549 19.65 -9.46 5.38
C GLY A 549 18.85 -10.09 4.23
N ARG A 550 17.77 -9.41 3.82
CA ARG A 550 16.88 -9.88 2.75
C ARG A 550 17.49 -9.76 1.35
N ASN A 551 18.59 -9.02 1.19
CA ASN A 551 19.17 -8.74 -0.12
C ASN A 551 20.07 -9.86 -0.66
N VAL A 552 20.15 -11.00 0.04
CA VAL A 552 20.76 -12.24 -0.46
C VAL A 552 20.20 -12.65 -1.83
N TYR A 553 18.93 -12.33 -2.10
CA TYR A 553 18.24 -12.64 -3.36
C TYR A 553 18.66 -11.73 -4.53
N ASN A 554 19.21 -10.53 -4.25
CA ASN A 554 19.75 -9.63 -5.29
C ASN A 554 21.11 -10.11 -5.81
N GLY A 555 21.75 -11.05 -5.11
CA GLY A 555 23.00 -11.65 -5.52
C GLY A 555 24.20 -11.02 -4.83
N SER A 556 25.29 -10.89 -5.59
CA SER A 556 26.57 -10.34 -5.11
C SER A 556 26.90 -9.07 -5.88
N PHE A 557 27.58 -8.13 -5.24
CA PHE A 557 28.05 -6.87 -5.84
C PHE A 557 29.57 -6.73 -5.69
N ASP A 558 30.18 -5.83 -6.47
CA ASP A 558 31.64 -5.64 -6.46
C ASP A 558 32.08 -4.99 -5.13
N SER A 559 33.13 -5.50 -4.51
CA SER A 559 33.59 -5.05 -3.20
C SER A 559 33.95 -3.57 -3.17
N SER A 560 34.40 -3.04 -4.32
CA SER A 560 34.77 -1.64 -4.50
C SER A 560 33.65 -0.63 -4.23
N ILE A 561 32.41 -1.08 -4.12
CA ILE A 561 31.27 -0.24 -3.70
C ILE A 561 31.38 0.18 -2.23
N LEU A 562 32.00 -0.65 -1.37
CA LEU A 562 32.14 -0.41 0.08
C LEU A 562 33.60 -0.11 0.51
N ASP A 563 34.51 0.15 -0.43
CA ASP A 563 35.92 0.38 -0.13
C ASP A 563 36.18 1.78 0.47
N GLU A 564 35.42 2.79 0.07
CA GLU A 564 35.59 4.19 0.50
C GLU A 564 34.35 4.73 1.22
N VAL A 565 34.60 5.62 2.19
CA VAL A 565 33.57 6.34 2.97
C VAL A 565 33.46 7.76 2.46
N THR A 566 32.22 8.26 2.36
CA THR A 566 31.91 9.69 2.37
C THR A 566 30.92 9.96 3.52
N TYR A 567 30.64 11.22 3.81
CA TYR A 567 29.65 11.59 4.82
C TYR A 567 28.42 12.20 4.15
N ALA A 568 27.25 11.86 4.66
CA ALA A 568 25.97 12.44 4.25
C ALA A 568 25.26 13.01 5.47
N ASP A 569 24.39 13.99 5.22
CA ASP A 569 23.53 14.54 6.25
C ASP A 569 22.42 13.55 6.63
N PHE A 570 22.22 13.36 7.92
CA PHE A 570 21.15 12.57 8.49
C PHE A 570 20.70 13.22 9.80
N GLU A 571 19.52 13.85 9.79
CA GLU A 571 18.98 14.57 10.95
C GLU A 571 19.94 15.67 11.47
N GLY A 572 20.67 16.32 10.56
CA GLY A 572 21.67 17.35 10.88
C GLY A 572 23.03 16.82 11.35
N TYR A 573 23.24 15.50 11.36
CA TYR A 573 24.52 14.87 11.68
C TYR A 573 25.20 14.32 10.43
N GLN A 574 26.54 14.43 10.38
CA GLN A 574 27.34 13.87 9.29
C GLN A 574 27.73 12.42 9.59
N LEU A 575 27.04 11.48 8.96
CA LEU A 575 27.21 10.04 9.17
C LEU A 575 27.84 9.34 7.96
N PRO A 576 28.61 8.26 8.18
CA PRO A 576 29.35 7.60 7.12
C PRO A 576 28.41 6.81 6.18
N VAL A 577 28.57 7.04 4.88
CA VAL A 577 27.89 6.33 3.80
C VAL A 577 28.91 5.85 2.76
N PRO A 578 28.60 4.83 1.93
CA PRO A 578 29.51 4.41 0.88
C PRO A 578 29.73 5.56 -0.10
N LYS A 579 30.98 5.82 -0.51
CA LYS A 579 31.25 6.82 -1.56
C LYS A 579 30.49 6.53 -2.86
N ARG A 580 30.24 5.26 -3.12
CA ARG A 580 29.45 4.75 -4.26
C ARG A 580 28.04 4.34 -3.84
N TYR A 581 27.41 5.15 -2.98
CA TYR A 581 26.06 4.88 -2.46
C TYR A 581 25.03 4.68 -3.58
N ASP A 582 25.16 5.40 -4.70
CA ASP A 582 24.22 5.32 -5.82
C ASP A 582 24.19 3.92 -6.46
N GLU A 583 25.37 3.33 -6.68
CA GLU A 583 25.50 1.96 -7.18
C GLU A 583 24.97 0.93 -6.18
N TYR A 584 25.18 1.18 -4.88
CA TYR A 584 24.69 0.31 -3.82
C TYR A 584 23.16 0.35 -3.70
N LEU A 585 22.56 1.54 -3.62
CA LEU A 585 21.11 1.73 -3.56
C LEU A 585 20.42 1.23 -4.84
N THR A 586 21.04 1.40 -6.00
CA THR A 586 20.56 0.81 -7.26
C THR A 586 20.59 -0.71 -7.22
N PHE A 587 21.65 -1.31 -6.65
CA PHE A 587 21.72 -2.76 -6.43
C PHE A 587 20.65 -3.27 -5.46
N LEU A 588 20.29 -2.49 -4.44
CA LEU A 588 19.28 -2.87 -3.45
C LEU A 588 17.85 -2.70 -3.95
N TYR A 589 17.51 -1.53 -4.46
CA TYR A 589 16.14 -1.09 -4.71
C TYR A 589 15.81 -0.83 -6.18
N GLY A 590 16.81 -0.82 -7.07
CA GLY A 590 16.64 -0.39 -8.45
C GLY A 590 16.50 1.14 -8.54
N ASP A 591 15.39 1.64 -9.06
CA ASP A 591 15.10 3.08 -9.09
C ASP A 591 14.65 3.56 -7.70
N TYR A 592 15.62 3.76 -6.82
CA TYR A 592 15.39 4.08 -5.40
C TYR A 592 14.88 5.50 -5.16
N MET A 593 14.93 6.37 -6.17
CA MET A 593 14.38 7.73 -6.08
C MET A 593 12.86 7.74 -6.25
N GLU A 594 12.28 6.68 -6.82
CA GLU A 594 10.84 6.50 -6.87
C GLU A 594 10.29 6.21 -5.46
N LEU A 595 9.35 7.04 -5.02
CA LEU A 595 8.68 6.84 -3.73
C LEU A 595 7.60 5.77 -3.84
N ALA A 596 7.40 5.01 -2.76
CA ALA A 596 6.26 4.10 -2.65
C ALA A 596 4.93 4.87 -2.75
N PRO A 597 3.85 4.24 -3.23
CA PRO A 597 2.49 4.81 -3.20
C PRO A 597 2.12 5.30 -1.79
N LEU A 598 1.55 6.50 -1.68
CA LEU A 598 1.29 7.18 -0.41
C LEU A 598 0.46 6.35 0.56
N SER A 599 -0.59 5.66 0.09
CA SER A 599 -1.45 4.78 0.88
C SER A 599 -0.75 3.52 1.40
N THR A 600 0.48 3.24 0.95
CA THR A 600 1.32 2.14 1.45
C THR A 600 2.43 2.59 2.37
N ARG A 601 2.57 3.91 2.60
CA ARG A 601 3.60 4.49 3.49
C ARG A 601 3.16 4.44 4.95
N LEU A 602 2.82 3.24 5.38
CA LEU A 602 2.66 2.88 6.78
C LEU A 602 4.04 2.47 7.32
N GLY A 603 4.16 2.36 8.65
CA GLY A 603 5.37 1.84 9.28
C GLY A 603 5.87 0.56 8.59
N CYS A 604 7.18 0.43 8.44
CA CYS A 604 7.81 -0.68 7.71
C CYS A 604 7.48 -2.06 8.30
N HIS A 605 6.99 -2.08 9.54
CA HIS A 605 6.62 -3.27 10.27
C HIS A 605 5.15 -3.22 10.74
N GLU A 606 4.45 -4.35 10.62
CA GLU A 606 3.19 -4.55 11.33
C GLU A 606 3.48 -4.85 12.81
N ILE A 607 3.38 -3.80 13.63
CA ILE A 607 3.67 -3.86 15.06
C ILE A 607 2.37 -4.12 15.83
N LEU A 608 2.35 -5.24 16.56
CA LEU A 608 1.20 -5.66 17.36
C LEU A 608 1.25 -5.12 18.80
N TRP A 609 2.44 -4.82 19.29
CA TRP A 609 2.65 -4.23 20.61
C TRP A 609 3.87 -3.31 20.57
N CYS A 610 3.62 -2.02 20.77
CA CYS A 610 4.64 -0.99 20.89
C CYS A 610 4.53 -0.30 22.25
N ASP A 611 5.63 -0.32 22.99
CA ASP A 611 5.81 0.34 24.28
C ASP A 611 7.21 0.98 24.28
N ILE A 612 7.27 2.31 24.25
CA ILE A 612 8.53 3.05 24.23
C ILE A 612 9.06 3.33 25.65
N GLY A 613 8.41 2.79 26.69
CA GLY A 613 8.87 2.84 28.08
C GLY A 613 9.16 4.26 28.60
N LYS A 614 10.17 4.36 29.47
CA LYS A 614 10.60 5.64 30.09
C LYS A 614 11.09 6.69 29.08
N TYR A 615 11.34 6.30 27.83
CA TYR A 615 11.93 7.15 26.81
C TYR A 615 10.91 8.13 26.19
N ASP A 616 9.61 7.94 26.44
CA ASP A 616 8.57 8.92 26.05
C ASP A 616 8.84 10.30 26.67
N SER A 617 9.25 10.32 27.94
CA SER A 617 9.49 11.55 28.72
C SER A 617 10.78 12.30 28.36
N LEU A 618 11.69 11.68 27.59
CA LEU A 618 12.90 12.37 27.10
C LEU A 618 12.59 13.37 25.98
N ASN A 619 11.33 13.44 25.55
CA ASN A 619 10.83 14.35 24.53
C ASN A 619 10.21 15.65 25.08
N LYS A 620 10.35 15.95 26.38
CA LYS A 620 9.96 17.23 26.97
C LYS A 620 11.15 18.13 27.27
#